data_AF-A0A536EA97-F1
#
_entry.id   AF-A0A536EA97-F1
#
_cell.length_a   1.000
_cell.length_b   1.000
_cell.length_c   1.000
_cell.angle_alpha   90.00
_cell.angle_beta   90.00
_cell.angle_gamma   90.00
#
_symmetry.space_group_name_H-M   'P 1'
#
loop_
_entity.id
_entity.type
_entity.pdbx_description
1 polymer ?
#
loop_
_entity_poly.entity_id
_entity_poly.type
_entity_poly.pdbx_seq_one_letter_code
_entity_poly.pdbx_strand_id
1 'polypeptide(L)'
;MIWKTFFWLVCAVLALGLVGCSEPKTTDMVGTWDLTASSARYLPPNMAGISPRLVLSADGHVTATNLPGSFHGSLDVVERFSGKGSWSIITKDGRQQLQLNFDGAYGTQFDIANDGGAWKLRDFLGDPDEHRKLEYVKATGP
;
A
#
# COMPACT_ATOMS: atom_id res chain seq x y z
N MET A 1 -37.40 -22.60 -54.77
CA MET A 1 -36.40 -21.52 -54.68
C MET A 1 -35.45 -21.83 -53.54
N ILE A 2 -34.27 -22.35 -53.89
CA ILE A 2 -33.15 -22.61 -52.98
C ILE A 2 -32.13 -21.51 -53.27
N TRP A 3 -31.85 -20.60 -52.34
CA TRP A 3 -30.61 -19.82 -52.36
C TRP A 3 -30.30 -19.11 -51.03
N LYS A 4 -29.07 -19.31 -50.52
CA LYS A 4 -28.17 -18.35 -49.83
C LYS A 4 -28.65 -17.75 -48.48
N THR A 5 -27.97 -17.83 -47.33
CA THR A 5 -26.54 -17.83 -46.93
C THR A 5 -26.49 -18.33 -45.48
N PHE A 6 -25.86 -19.46 -45.13
CA PHE A 6 -24.44 -19.63 -44.77
C PHE A 6 -23.83 -18.55 -43.87
N PHE A 7 -23.30 -19.01 -42.72
CA PHE A 7 -22.24 -18.41 -41.91
C PHE A 7 -22.59 -17.26 -40.94
N TRP A 8 -23.04 -17.62 -39.74
CA TRP A 8 -22.78 -16.83 -38.54
C TRP A 8 -22.07 -17.72 -37.51
N LEU A 9 -20.77 -17.89 -37.70
CA LEU A 9 -19.86 -18.33 -36.66
C LEU A 9 -18.58 -17.51 -36.77
N VAL A 10 -18.59 -16.34 -36.12
CA VAL A 10 -17.38 -15.69 -35.61
C VAL A 10 -17.63 -15.40 -34.13
N CYS A 11 -17.56 -16.48 -33.34
CA CYS A 11 -16.98 -16.38 -32.01
C CYS A 11 -15.49 -16.07 -32.21
N ALA A 12 -14.98 -14.91 -31.78
CA ALA A 12 -13.58 -14.78 -31.39
C ALA A 12 -13.25 -13.37 -30.87
N VAL A 13 -13.10 -13.29 -29.54
CA VAL A 13 -12.03 -12.53 -28.88
C VAL A 13 -12.08 -11.00 -29.00
N LEU A 14 -13.07 -10.41 -28.34
CA LEU A 14 -12.91 -9.09 -27.70
C LEU A 14 -13.29 -9.15 -26.21
N ALA A 15 -13.01 -10.30 -25.59
CA ALA A 15 -12.72 -10.36 -24.17
C ALA A 15 -11.25 -9.96 -24.00
N LEU A 16 -10.95 -8.67 -24.23
CA LEU A 16 -9.73 -8.08 -23.68
C LEU A 16 -9.85 -8.30 -22.17
N GLY A 17 -9.02 -9.20 -21.66
CA GLY A 17 -9.00 -9.56 -20.27
C GLY A 17 -8.98 -8.29 -19.44
N LEU A 18 -10.07 -8.08 -18.70
CA LEU A 18 -10.00 -7.39 -17.43
C LEU A 18 -8.97 -8.19 -16.65
N VAL A 19 -7.70 -7.80 -16.73
CA VAL A 19 -6.67 -8.22 -15.79
C VAL A 19 -7.27 -7.80 -14.46
N GLY A 20 -7.84 -8.76 -13.75
CA GLY A 20 -8.60 -8.49 -12.56
C GLY A 20 -7.69 -7.71 -11.62
N CYS A 21 -8.01 -6.44 -11.39
CA CYS A 21 -7.57 -5.76 -10.19
C CYS A 21 -8.10 -6.62 -9.04
N SER A 22 -7.28 -7.55 -8.58
CA SER A 22 -7.61 -8.38 -7.45
C SER A 22 -7.73 -7.42 -6.28
N GLU A 23 -8.89 -7.38 -5.64
CA GLU A 23 -9.08 -6.54 -4.45
C GLU A 23 -8.18 -7.07 -3.32
N PRO A 24 -7.46 -6.20 -2.58
CA PRO A 24 -6.59 -6.65 -1.51
C PRO A 24 -7.39 -7.32 -0.40
N LYS A 25 -6.94 -8.50 0.03
CA LYS A 25 -7.49 -9.20 1.19
C LYS A 25 -6.61 -8.96 2.41
N THR A 26 -7.18 -9.08 3.60
CA THR A 26 -6.43 -9.02 4.87
C THR A 26 -5.21 -9.95 4.85
N THR A 27 -5.37 -11.19 4.36
CA THR A 27 -4.27 -12.17 4.28
C THR A 27 -3.13 -11.73 3.37
N ASP A 28 -3.40 -10.89 2.37
CA ASP A 28 -2.36 -10.35 1.49
C ASP A 28 -1.49 -9.32 2.21
N MET A 29 -2.06 -8.62 3.19
CA MET A 29 -1.39 -7.57 3.96
C MET A 29 -0.58 -8.13 5.13
N VAL A 30 -0.96 -9.29 5.70
CA VAL A 30 -0.23 -9.92 6.81
C VAL A 30 1.23 -10.18 6.45
N GLY A 31 2.16 -9.67 7.25
CA GLY A 31 3.59 -9.85 7.04
C GLY A 31 4.43 -8.67 7.52
N THR A 32 5.72 -8.72 7.20
CA THR A 32 6.66 -7.61 7.45
C THR A 32 6.78 -6.78 6.18
N TRP A 33 6.78 -5.46 6.33
CA TRP A 33 6.89 -4.49 5.25
C TRP A 33 8.05 -3.56 5.52
N ASP A 34 9.00 -3.51 4.61
CA ASP A 34 10.21 -2.70 4.71
C ASP A 34 10.17 -1.57 3.68
N LEU A 35 10.63 -0.39 4.09
CA LEU A 35 10.82 0.73 3.18
C LEU A 35 11.82 0.34 2.08
N THR A 36 11.48 0.63 0.82
CA THR A 36 12.41 0.36 -0.28
C THR A 36 13.62 1.30 -0.24
N ALA A 37 14.77 0.79 -0.67
CA ALA A 37 15.99 1.60 -0.78
C ALA A 37 15.82 2.83 -1.69
N SER A 38 14.98 2.71 -2.74
CA SER A 38 14.65 3.84 -3.61
C SER A 38 13.84 4.92 -2.91
N SER A 39 12.99 4.56 -1.94
CA SER A 39 12.21 5.51 -1.15
C SER A 39 13.02 6.18 -0.04
N ALA A 40 14.07 5.50 0.45
CA ALA A 40 14.92 6.03 1.52
C ALA A 40 15.53 7.41 1.19
N ARG A 41 15.70 7.74 -0.10
CA ARG A 41 16.19 9.05 -0.57
C ARG A 41 15.26 10.23 -0.23
N TYR A 42 13.99 9.96 0.05
CA TYR A 42 12.99 10.98 0.40
C TYR A 42 12.92 11.24 1.90
N LEU A 43 13.64 10.45 2.71
CA LEU A 43 13.70 10.67 4.15
C LEU A 43 14.43 11.99 4.46
N PRO A 44 13.97 12.77 5.45
CA PRO A 44 14.68 13.94 5.92
C PRO A 44 16.11 13.62 6.39
N PRO A 45 17.07 14.57 6.35
CA PRO A 45 18.46 14.32 6.73
C PRO A 45 18.65 13.74 8.15
N ASN A 46 17.83 14.15 9.12
CA ASN A 46 17.85 13.61 10.50
C ASN A 46 17.29 12.19 10.62
N MET A 47 16.81 11.62 9.52
CA MET A 47 16.33 10.24 9.39
C MET A 47 17.17 9.44 8.39
N ALA A 48 18.30 9.98 7.92
CA ALA A 48 19.21 9.24 7.08
C ALA A 48 19.68 7.96 7.79
N GLY A 49 19.61 6.82 7.11
CA GLY A 49 20.09 5.53 7.60
C GLY A 49 19.14 4.78 8.54
N ILE A 50 17.91 5.27 8.79
CA ILE A 50 16.91 4.44 9.47
C ILE A 50 16.37 3.37 8.52
N SER A 51 15.82 2.30 9.11
CA SER A 51 15.12 1.24 8.39
C SER A 51 13.67 1.18 8.88
N PRO A 52 12.75 1.94 8.26
CA PRO A 52 11.35 1.92 8.62
C PRO A 52 10.73 0.56 8.29
N ARG A 53 10.00 0.01 9.26
CA ARG A 53 9.39 -1.33 9.17
C ARG A 53 8.01 -1.35 9.79
N LEU A 54 7.08 -2.05 9.15
CA LEU A 54 5.77 -2.40 9.68
C LEU A 54 5.66 -3.92 9.78
N VAL A 55 5.06 -4.42 10.84
CA VAL A 55 4.67 -5.82 10.99
C VAL A 55 3.17 -5.86 11.20
N LEU A 56 2.44 -6.43 10.24
CA LEU A 56 0.99 -6.60 10.26
C LEU A 56 0.68 -8.07 10.58
N SER A 57 0.07 -8.32 11.73
CA SER A 57 -0.33 -9.66 12.14
C SER A 57 -1.77 -9.99 11.72
N ALA A 58 -2.06 -11.30 11.61
CA ALA A 58 -3.35 -11.80 11.14
C ALA A 58 -4.53 -11.51 12.08
N ASP A 59 -4.24 -11.25 13.35
CA ASP A 59 -5.22 -10.85 14.38
C ASP A 59 -5.54 -9.34 14.35
N GLY A 60 -4.99 -8.59 13.39
CA GLY A 60 -5.26 -7.17 13.23
C GLY A 60 -4.35 -6.25 14.04
N HIS A 61 -3.29 -6.77 14.68
CA HIS A 61 -2.29 -5.94 15.36
C HIS A 61 -1.18 -5.45 14.42
N VAL A 62 -0.66 -4.25 14.70
CA VAL A 62 0.48 -3.68 14.00
C VAL A 62 1.60 -3.34 14.98
N THR A 63 2.84 -3.57 14.55
CA THR A 63 4.03 -2.98 15.16
C THR A 63 4.77 -2.14 14.12
N ALA A 64 5.05 -0.89 14.44
CA ALA A 64 5.83 0.03 13.64
C ALA A 64 7.21 0.25 14.27
N THR A 65 8.25 0.32 13.44
CA THR A 65 9.61 0.64 13.86
C THR A 65 10.16 1.73 12.96
N ASN A 66 10.58 2.85 13.55
CA ASN A 66 11.14 4.01 12.86
C ASN A 66 10.30 4.53 11.69
N LEU A 67 8.97 4.43 11.78
CA LEU A 67 8.05 4.89 10.75
C LEU A 67 8.11 6.42 10.66
N PRO A 68 8.41 7.01 9.50
CA PRO A 68 8.38 8.45 9.32
C PRO A 68 6.94 8.93 9.07
N GLY A 69 6.55 10.05 9.64
CA GLY A 69 5.21 10.60 9.46
C GLY A 69 4.83 11.63 10.52
N SER A 70 3.59 12.13 10.47
CA SER A 70 3.08 13.15 11.40
C SER A 70 2.16 12.51 12.44
N PHE A 71 2.71 11.99 13.53
CA PHE A 71 1.96 11.17 14.50
C PHE A 71 1.35 11.94 15.66
N HIS A 72 1.76 13.20 15.88
CA HIS A 72 1.25 14.04 16.97
C HIS A 72 0.67 15.39 16.49
N GLY A 73 0.28 15.47 15.21
CA GLY A 73 -0.56 16.55 14.69
C GLY A 73 0.18 17.76 14.11
N SER A 74 1.50 17.70 13.98
CA SER A 74 2.27 18.69 13.23
C SER A 74 2.47 18.22 11.78
N LEU A 75 1.90 18.95 10.81
CA LEU A 75 2.09 18.66 9.39
C LEU A 75 3.46 19.12 8.88
N ASP A 76 4.08 20.08 9.57
CA ASP A 76 5.39 20.65 9.18
C ASP A 76 6.57 19.83 9.70
N VAL A 77 6.32 18.92 10.66
CA VAL A 77 7.36 18.11 11.29
C VAL A 77 7.12 16.65 10.98
N VAL A 78 8.04 16.07 10.19
CA VAL A 78 8.12 14.62 10.02
C VAL A 78 8.81 14.05 11.26
N GLU A 79 8.07 13.20 11.98
CA GLU A 79 8.51 12.52 13.19
C GLU A 79 8.90 11.08 12.90
N ARG A 80 9.73 10.50 13.78
CA ARG A 80 10.07 9.08 13.76
C ARG A 80 9.27 8.38 14.85
N PHE A 81 8.41 7.46 14.45
CA PHE A 81 7.55 6.72 15.38
C PHE A 81 7.90 5.23 15.43
N SER A 82 7.90 4.70 16.65
CA SER A 82 7.96 3.27 16.91
C SER A 82 6.90 2.94 17.95
N GLY A 83 6.05 1.97 17.68
CA GLY A 83 4.90 1.70 18.53
C GLY A 83 4.05 0.54 18.04
N LYS A 84 2.92 0.35 18.70
CA LYS A 84 1.97 -0.73 18.45
C LYS A 84 0.56 -0.19 18.29
N GLY A 85 -0.34 -1.02 17.78
CA GLY A 85 -1.77 -0.71 17.71
C GLY A 85 -2.53 -1.73 16.87
N SER A 86 -3.53 -1.26 16.13
CA SER A 86 -4.36 -2.07 15.24
C SER A 86 -4.30 -1.60 13.78
N TRP A 87 -4.68 -2.49 12.85
CA TRP A 87 -4.80 -2.16 11.44
C TRP A 87 -6.04 -2.77 10.79
N SER A 88 -6.50 -2.15 9.71
CA SER A 88 -7.62 -2.63 8.91
C SER A 88 -7.51 -2.15 7.47
N ILE A 89 -8.10 -2.88 6.52
CA ILE A 89 -8.34 -2.37 5.17
C ILE A 89 -9.63 -1.55 5.18
N ILE A 90 -9.59 -0.36 4.60
CA ILE A 90 -10.74 0.53 4.44
C ILE A 90 -10.86 0.97 2.98
N THR A 91 -12.07 1.30 2.56
CA THR A 91 -12.32 1.99 1.29
C THR A 91 -12.48 3.48 1.53
N LYS A 92 -11.65 4.29 0.89
CA LYS A 92 -11.72 5.75 0.91
C LYS A 92 -11.57 6.29 -0.50
N ASP A 93 -12.49 7.16 -0.92
CA ASP A 93 -12.51 7.75 -2.26
C ASP A 93 -12.40 6.71 -3.40
N GLY A 94 -13.05 5.56 -3.22
CA GLY A 94 -13.04 4.45 -4.18
C GLY A 94 -11.73 3.66 -4.24
N ARG A 95 -10.78 3.90 -3.34
CA ARG A 95 -9.49 3.19 -3.24
C ARG A 95 -9.42 2.39 -1.96
N GLN A 96 -8.79 1.22 -2.03
CA GLN A 96 -8.48 0.41 -0.85
C GLN A 96 -7.21 0.95 -0.18
N GLN A 97 -7.30 1.22 1.12
CA GLN A 97 -6.23 1.75 1.93
C GLN A 97 -6.03 0.90 3.18
N LEU A 98 -4.81 0.88 3.69
CA LEU A 98 -4.47 0.31 4.98
C LEU A 98 -4.53 1.42 6.03
N GLN A 99 -5.53 1.36 6.91
CA GLN A 99 -5.61 2.22 8.10
C GLN A 99 -4.79 1.62 9.23
N LEU A 100 -3.87 2.41 9.79
CA LEU A 100 -3.18 2.10 11.04
C LEU A 100 -3.75 2.97 12.16
N ASN A 101 -4.01 2.38 13.32
CA ASN A 101 -4.41 3.09 14.53
C ASN A 101 -3.38 2.75 15.61
N PHE A 102 -2.62 3.75 16.08
CA PHE A 102 -1.57 3.55 17.07
C PHE A 102 -2.03 3.86 18.48
N ASP A 103 -1.48 3.13 19.45
CA ASP A 103 -1.74 3.37 20.86
C ASP A 103 -0.99 4.64 21.31
N GLY A 104 -1.75 5.69 21.64
CA GLY A 104 -1.18 6.95 22.14
C GLY A 104 -0.61 7.89 21.08
N ALA A 105 -0.85 7.62 19.80
CA ALA A 105 -0.48 8.49 18.68
C ALA A 105 -1.59 8.53 17.62
N TYR A 106 -1.58 9.53 16.74
CA TYR A 106 -2.52 9.55 15.62
C TYR A 106 -2.21 8.41 14.64
N GLY A 107 -3.28 7.85 14.08
CA GLY A 107 -3.19 6.86 13.01
C GLY A 107 -2.67 7.46 11.70
N THR A 108 -2.32 6.59 10.76
CA THR A 108 -1.96 6.97 9.40
C THR A 108 -2.59 6.00 8.39
N GLN A 109 -2.62 6.38 7.11
CA GLN A 109 -3.22 5.61 6.03
C GLN A 109 -2.17 5.34 4.95
N PHE A 110 -2.12 4.11 4.45
CA PHE A 110 -1.32 3.75 3.29
C PHE A 110 -2.22 3.40 2.11
N ASP A 111 -1.87 3.89 0.92
CA ASP A 111 -2.44 3.38 -0.32
C ASP A 111 -1.95 1.95 -0.57
N ILE A 112 -2.88 1.05 -0.90
CA ILE A 112 -2.56 -0.32 -1.27
C ILE A 112 -2.46 -0.40 -2.81
N ALA A 113 -1.32 -0.85 -3.32
CA ALA A 113 -1.08 -0.98 -4.75
C ALA A 113 -0.62 -2.38 -5.15
N ASN A 114 -0.99 -2.81 -6.36
CA ASN A 114 -0.54 -4.06 -6.98
C ASN A 114 -0.02 -3.76 -8.39
N ASP A 115 1.24 -3.35 -8.50
CA ASP A 115 1.83 -3.04 -9.81
C ASP A 115 2.43 -4.31 -10.43
N GLY A 116 1.61 -5.16 -11.03
CA GLY A 116 2.09 -6.32 -11.79
C GLY A 116 2.39 -7.58 -10.95
N GLY A 117 1.62 -7.80 -9.87
CA GLY A 117 1.58 -9.07 -9.15
C GLY A 117 2.13 -9.03 -7.73
N ALA A 118 2.76 -7.93 -7.31
CA ALA A 118 3.26 -7.76 -5.94
C ALA A 118 2.55 -6.59 -5.24
N TRP A 119 2.05 -6.87 -4.03
CA TRP A 119 1.46 -5.87 -3.16
C TRP A 119 2.50 -4.91 -2.60
N LYS A 120 2.12 -3.64 -2.51
CA LYS A 120 2.93 -2.53 -2.01
C LYS A 120 2.07 -1.63 -1.13
N LEU A 121 2.67 -1.05 -0.10
CA LEU A 121 2.07 0.02 0.68
C LEU A 121 2.74 1.34 0.33
N ARG A 122 1.95 2.39 0.16
CA ARG A 122 2.42 3.71 -0.26
C ARG A 122 1.94 4.79 0.70
N ASP A 123 2.84 5.70 1.04
CA ASP A 123 2.57 6.86 1.87
C ASP A 123 3.29 8.08 1.29
N PHE A 124 2.89 9.28 1.68
CA PHE A 124 3.51 10.53 1.28
C PHE A 124 4.10 11.24 2.49
N LEU A 125 5.36 11.69 2.35
CA LEU A 125 5.93 12.59 3.34
C LEU A 125 5.55 14.03 3.04
N GLY A 126 4.73 14.60 3.92
CA GLY A 126 4.23 15.97 3.80
C GLY A 126 3.19 16.10 2.68
N ASP A 127 3.35 17.13 1.85
CA ASP A 127 2.42 17.40 0.75
C ASP A 127 2.51 16.33 -0.38
N PRO A 128 1.40 15.66 -0.74
CA PRO A 128 1.35 14.73 -1.88
C PRO A 128 1.81 15.32 -3.23
N ASP A 129 1.65 16.63 -3.43
CA ASP A 129 2.04 17.33 -4.66
C ASP A 129 3.56 17.46 -4.81
N GLU A 130 4.32 17.29 -3.73
CA GLU A 130 5.79 17.22 -3.77
C GLU A 130 6.31 15.85 -4.24
N HIS A 131 5.41 14.89 -4.47
CA HIS A 131 5.71 13.56 -5.01
C HIS A 131 6.76 12.77 -4.21
N ARG A 132 6.93 13.08 -2.91
CA ARG A 132 7.79 12.34 -1.97
C ARG A 132 7.10 11.08 -1.47
N LYS A 133 6.89 10.16 -2.40
CA LYS A 133 6.20 8.90 -2.14
C LYS A 133 7.16 7.89 -1.50
N LEU A 134 6.80 7.41 -0.32
CA LEU A 134 7.41 6.26 0.30
C LEU A 134 6.70 5.00 -0.15
N GLU A 135 7.48 3.99 -0.55
CA GLU A 135 6.99 2.68 -0.93
C GLU A 135 7.57 1.63 0.01
N TYR A 136 6.70 0.77 0.52
CA TYR A 136 7.05 -0.37 1.35
C TYR A 136 6.69 -1.65 0.61
N VAL A 137 7.61 -2.61 0.66
CA VAL A 137 7.44 -3.92 0.04
C VAL A 137 7.48 -4.98 1.13
N LYS A 138 6.77 -6.08 0.87
CA LYS A 138 6.80 -7.22 1.78
C LYS A 138 8.23 -7.73 1.86
N ALA A 139 8.77 -7.82 3.08
CA ALA A 139 10.08 -8.40 3.30
C ALA A 139 10.04 -9.84 2.77
N THR A 140 10.94 -10.16 1.85
CA THR A 140 11.30 -11.55 1.59
C THR A 140 11.86 -12.07 2.90
N GLY A 141 11.31 -13.16 3.44
CA GLY A 141 11.81 -13.77 4.67
C GLY A 141 13.33 -14.05 4.59
N PRO A 142 13.97 -14.30 5.74
CA PRO A 142 15.36 -14.77 5.73
C PRO A 142 15.54 -16.02 4.87
#